data_AF-A0A2D6J0E1-F1
#
_entry.id   AF-A0A2D6J0E1-F1
#
_cell.length_a   1.000
_cell.length_b   1.000
_cell.length_c   1.000
_cell.angle_alpha   90.00
_cell.angle_beta   90.00
_cell.angle_gamma   90.00
#
_symmetry.space_group_name_H-M   'P 1'
#
loop_
_entity.id
_entity.type
_entity.pdbx_description
1 polymer ?
#
loop_
_entity_poly.entity_id
_entity_poly.type
_entity_poly.pdbx_seq_one_letter_code
_entity_poly.pdbx_strand_id
1 'polypeptide(L)'
;MKNDGIIKVFQDIADLLELKGENPYKIRAYHNVVHAIKHLPVEVEQLVAEDRLKEVPGVGEAITKKLTELVTTGRLNYYEKLKAEFPEGVTALLDIPGVGPRTAMLLVTGLGIKSIDELETVIVGGKLAGLPHVGDKTAENILHHIKAMRSRQGLVSEWQG
;
A
#
# COMPACT_ATOMS: atom_id res chain seq x y z
N MET A 1 4.18 9.51 -11.72
CA MET A 1 3.31 8.52 -11.03
C MET A 1 1.94 9.17 -10.79
N LYS A 2 0.81 8.46 -10.93
CA LYS A 2 -0.54 9.04 -10.76
C LYS A 2 -0.93 9.26 -9.29
N ASN A 3 -1.84 10.21 -9.04
CA ASN A 3 -2.32 10.57 -7.70
C ASN A 3 -2.77 9.38 -6.85
N ASP A 4 -3.48 8.39 -7.42
CA ASP A 4 -3.93 7.21 -6.68
C ASP A 4 -2.77 6.39 -6.08
N GLY A 5 -1.65 6.28 -6.82
CA GLY A 5 -0.44 5.63 -6.30
C GLY A 5 0.19 6.42 -5.16
N ILE A 6 0.16 7.75 -5.23
CA ILE A 6 0.71 8.63 -4.18
C ILE A 6 -0.15 8.49 -2.93
N ILE A 7 -1.48 8.55 -3.09
CA ILE A 7 -2.45 8.36 -2.03
C ILE A 7 -2.25 7.01 -1.35
N LYS A 8 -2.09 5.92 -2.12
CA LYS A 8 -1.84 4.57 -1.59
C LYS A 8 -0.60 4.56 -0.70
N VAL A 9 0.54 5.06 -1.19
CA VAL A 9 1.79 5.08 -0.42
C VAL A 9 1.67 5.90 0.87
N PHE A 10 1.06 7.09 0.80
CA PHE A 10 0.90 7.95 1.98
C PHE A 10 -0.11 7.39 2.99
N GLN A 11 -1.17 6.73 2.51
CA GLN A 11 -2.11 6.02 3.37
C GLN A 11 -1.43 4.83 4.05
N ASP A 12 -0.65 4.04 3.32
CA ASP A 12 0.08 2.91 3.88
C ASP A 12 1.08 3.38 4.95
N ILE A 13 1.77 4.51 4.73
CA ILE A 13 2.65 5.09 5.76
C ILE A 13 1.85 5.42 7.03
N ALA A 14 0.69 6.06 6.89
CA ALA A 14 -0.13 6.41 8.05
C ALA A 14 -0.55 5.15 8.83
N ASP A 15 -1.04 4.13 8.13
CA ASP A 15 -1.47 2.86 8.71
C ASP A 15 -0.31 2.10 9.39
N LEU A 16 0.87 2.06 8.75
CA LEU A 16 2.08 1.45 9.33
C LEU A 16 2.52 2.21 10.59
N LEU A 17 2.52 3.54 10.58
CA LEU A 17 2.83 4.33 11.77
C LEU A 17 1.83 4.06 12.91
N GLU A 18 0.55 3.95 12.58
CA GLU A 18 -0.49 3.64 13.56
C GLU A 18 -0.31 2.24 14.16
N LEU A 19 0.00 1.23 13.34
CA LEU A 19 0.33 -0.13 13.79
C LEU A 19 1.58 -0.16 14.69
N LYS A 20 2.54 0.73 14.46
CA LYS A 20 3.76 0.88 15.29
C LYS A 20 3.49 1.65 16.59
N GLY A 21 2.31 2.24 16.76
CA GLY A 21 2.01 3.10 17.90
C GLY A 21 2.80 4.42 17.88
N GLU A 22 3.14 4.91 16.69
CA GLU A 22 3.87 6.16 16.52
C GLU A 22 3.03 7.40 16.90
N ASN A 23 3.69 8.56 16.94
CA ASN A 23 3.07 9.79 17.40
C ASN A 23 1.78 10.15 16.60
N PRO A 24 0.62 10.38 17.26
CA PRO A 24 -0.65 10.72 16.60
C PRO A 24 -0.62 11.99 15.73
N TYR A 25 0.25 12.96 16.05
CA TYR A 25 0.45 14.14 15.20
C TYR A 25 1.12 13.78 13.88
N LYS A 26 2.10 12.87 13.91
CA LYS A 26 2.80 12.38 12.72
C LYS A 26 1.85 11.57 11.83
N ILE A 27 1.05 10.68 12.42
CA ILE A 27 0.03 9.89 11.70
C ILE A 27 -0.98 10.84 11.04
N ARG A 28 -1.53 11.81 11.78
CA ARG A 28 -2.47 12.81 11.25
C ARG A 28 -1.87 13.63 10.12
N ALA A 29 -0.58 13.97 10.16
CA ALA A 29 0.07 14.68 9.07
C ALA A 29 -0.01 13.89 7.74
N TYR A 30 0.21 12.56 7.77
CA TYR A 30 0.09 11.74 6.56
C TYR A 30 -1.37 11.63 6.08
N HIS A 31 -2.35 11.48 6.97
CA HIS A 31 -3.76 11.49 6.57
C HIS A 31 -4.20 12.84 5.97
N ASN A 32 -3.72 13.95 6.52
CA ASN A 32 -4.02 15.28 5.98
C ASN A 32 -3.48 15.43 4.55
N VAL A 33 -2.29 14.89 4.26
CA VAL A 33 -1.72 14.88 2.91
C VAL A 33 -2.54 14.02 1.96
N VAL A 34 -2.97 12.84 2.38
CA VAL A 34 -3.89 12.00 1.60
C VAL A 34 -5.18 12.75 1.29
N HIS A 35 -5.78 13.39 2.29
CA HIS A 35 -6.99 14.18 2.11
C HIS A 35 -6.75 15.35 1.15
N ALA A 36 -5.66 16.09 1.30
CA ALA A 36 -5.32 17.20 0.42
C ALA A 36 -5.19 16.73 -1.04
N ILE A 37 -4.43 15.66 -1.30
CA ILE A 37 -4.23 15.13 -2.67
C ILE A 37 -5.56 14.73 -3.32
N LYS A 38 -6.47 14.08 -2.58
CA LYS A 38 -7.79 13.68 -3.10
C LYS A 38 -8.65 14.86 -3.57
N HIS A 39 -8.42 16.06 -3.05
CA HIS A 39 -9.18 17.27 -3.37
C HIS A 39 -8.39 18.27 -4.21
N LEU A 40 -7.20 17.91 -4.68
CA LEU A 40 -6.44 18.78 -5.56
C LEU A 40 -7.16 18.94 -6.91
N PRO A 41 -7.24 20.15 -7.46
CA PRO A 41 -7.81 20.38 -8.79
C PRO A 41 -6.87 19.91 -9.92
N VAL A 42 -5.62 19.56 -9.60
CA VAL A 42 -4.58 19.16 -10.54
C VAL A 42 -3.81 17.95 -10.00
N GLU A 43 -3.07 17.26 -10.88
CA GLU A 43 -2.20 16.17 -10.48
C GLU A 43 -1.02 16.67 -9.64
N VAL A 44 -0.60 15.87 -8.65
CA VAL A 44 0.59 16.17 -7.83
C VAL A 44 1.84 16.26 -8.70
N GLU A 45 1.91 15.47 -9.77
CA GLU A 45 3.00 15.49 -10.75
C GLU A 45 3.19 16.88 -11.38
N GLN A 46 2.08 17.57 -11.69
CA GLN A 46 2.13 18.93 -12.20
C GLN A 46 2.67 19.90 -11.13
N LEU A 47 2.19 19.81 -9.90
CA LEU A 47 2.66 20.65 -8.80
C LEU A 47 4.15 20.44 -8.48
N VAL A 48 4.67 19.22 -8.66
CA VAL A 48 6.11 18.93 -8.55
C VAL A 48 6.89 19.60 -9.67
N ALA A 49 6.42 19.49 -10.92
CA ALA A 49 7.09 20.07 -12.08
C ALA A 49 7.16 21.61 -12.01
N GLU A 50 6.16 22.24 -11.39
CA GLU A 50 6.06 23.69 -11.24
C GLU A 50 6.69 24.20 -9.91
N ASP A 51 7.22 23.33 -9.05
CA ASP A 51 7.70 23.66 -7.67
C ASP A 51 6.63 24.32 -6.77
N ARG A 52 5.37 23.91 -6.94
CA ARG A 52 4.19 24.49 -6.28
C ARG A 52 3.59 23.63 -5.16
N LEU A 53 4.23 22.51 -4.81
CA LEU A 53 3.76 21.63 -3.73
C LEU A 53 3.54 22.33 -2.39
N LYS A 54 4.29 23.40 -2.11
CA LYS A 54 4.17 24.18 -0.87
C LYS A 54 2.87 24.99 -0.79
N GLU A 55 2.17 25.16 -1.91
CA GLU A 55 0.85 25.81 -1.95
C GLU A 55 -0.25 24.91 -1.37
N VAL A 56 0.00 23.60 -1.26
CA VAL A 56 -1.00 22.64 -0.78
C VAL A 56 -1.12 22.74 0.75
N PRO A 57 -2.31 23.07 1.31
CA PRO A 57 -2.49 23.17 2.76
C PRO A 57 -2.10 21.88 3.48
N GLY A 58 -1.30 22.00 4.55
CA GLY A 58 -0.81 20.86 5.32
C GLY A 58 0.42 20.15 4.74
N VAL A 59 0.90 20.54 3.55
CA VAL A 59 2.14 20.04 2.97
C VAL A 59 3.31 20.94 3.39
N GLY A 60 4.00 20.54 4.45
CA GLY A 60 5.26 21.16 4.89
C GLY A 60 6.49 20.62 4.15
N GLU A 61 7.66 21.21 4.39
CA GLU A 61 8.92 20.88 3.69
C GLU A 61 9.26 19.38 3.70
N ALA A 62 9.05 18.71 4.84
CA ALA A 62 9.34 17.28 4.98
C ALA A 62 8.40 16.39 4.14
N ILE A 63 7.18 16.85 3.85
CA ILE A 63 6.23 16.17 2.96
C ILE A 63 6.55 16.52 1.51
N THR A 64 6.86 17.78 1.21
CA THR A 64 7.29 18.21 -0.13
C THR A 64 8.43 17.33 -0.63
N LYS A 65 9.49 17.14 0.17
CA LYS A 65 10.63 16.27 -0.19
C LYS A 65 10.20 14.83 -0.53
N LYS A 66 9.28 14.26 0.25
CA LYS A 66 8.78 12.89 0.03
C LYS A 66 7.90 12.78 -1.22
N LEU A 67 7.03 13.76 -1.45
CA LEU A 67 6.20 13.81 -2.66
C LEU A 67 7.07 13.94 -3.90
N THR A 68 8.05 14.85 -3.88
CA THR A 68 9.00 15.01 -4.99
C THR A 68 9.79 13.73 -5.25
N GLU A 69 10.36 13.10 -4.22
CA GLU A 69 11.08 11.82 -4.36
C GLU A 69 10.19 10.75 -4.98
N LEU A 70 8.97 10.59 -4.46
CA LEU A 70 8.05 9.56 -4.89
C LEU A 70 7.56 9.79 -6.33
N VAL A 71 7.26 11.02 -6.70
CA VAL A 71 6.81 11.37 -8.07
C VAL A 71 7.94 11.18 -9.08
N THR A 72 9.15 11.62 -8.75
CA THR A 72 10.30 11.63 -9.69
C THR A 72 10.95 10.27 -9.85
N THR A 73 11.00 9.46 -8.78
CA THR A 73 11.70 8.16 -8.80
C THR A 73 10.76 6.97 -8.86
N GLY A 74 9.46 7.18 -8.61
CA GLY A 74 8.49 6.11 -8.41
C GLY A 74 8.66 5.33 -7.11
N ARG A 75 9.60 5.73 -6.24
CA ARG A 75 9.91 5.07 -4.97
C ARG A 75 10.07 6.09 -3.86
N LEU A 76 9.82 5.66 -2.63
CA LEU A 76 10.00 6.51 -1.45
C LEU A 76 10.80 5.73 -0.41
N ASN A 77 12.07 6.10 -0.22
CA ASN A 77 12.99 5.42 0.69
C ASN A 77 12.45 5.37 2.13
N TYR A 78 11.74 6.42 2.56
CA TYR A 78 11.08 6.43 3.87
C TYR A 78 10.04 5.30 4.00
N TYR A 79 9.24 5.07 2.95
CA TYR A 79 8.23 4.01 2.94
C TYR A 79 8.87 2.62 2.93
N GLU A 80 9.91 2.42 2.10
CA GLU A 80 10.64 1.14 2.06
C GLU A 80 11.27 0.78 3.41
N LYS A 81 11.91 1.76 4.06
CA LYS A 81 12.46 1.56 5.40
C LYS A 81 11.40 1.25 6.44
N LEU A 82 10.26 1.95 6.40
CA LEU A 82 9.17 1.71 7.32
C LEU A 82 8.57 0.31 7.16
N LYS A 83 8.36 -0.16 5.91
CA LYS A 83 7.90 -1.53 5.64
C LYS A 83 8.86 -2.59 6.20
N ALA A 84 10.18 -2.35 6.10
CA ALA A 84 11.20 -3.27 6.57
C ALA A 84 11.26 -3.44 8.10
N GLU A 85 10.58 -2.59 8.87
CA GLU A 85 10.46 -2.74 10.33
C GLU A 85 9.36 -3.73 10.75
N PHE A 86 8.53 -4.18 9.81
CA PHE A 86 7.43 -5.12 10.06
C PHE A 86 7.87 -6.56 9.82
N PRO A 87 7.11 -7.55 10.36
CA PRO A 87 7.39 -8.97 10.16
C PRO A 87 7.58 -9.35 8.70
N GLU A 88 8.40 -10.38 8.48
CA GLU A 88 8.60 -11.00 7.18
C GLU A 88 7.26 -11.32 6.51
N GLY A 89 7.15 -11.01 5.22
CA GLY A 89 5.93 -11.19 4.43
C GLY A 89 5.07 -9.94 4.28
N VAL A 90 5.05 -9.03 5.26
CA VAL A 90 4.22 -7.80 5.17
C VAL A 90 4.55 -7.01 3.90
N THR A 91 5.83 -6.83 3.60
CA THR A 91 6.27 -6.13 2.38
C THR A 91 5.77 -6.82 1.11
N ALA A 92 5.91 -8.15 1.02
CA ALA A 92 5.47 -8.91 -0.15
C ALA A 92 3.95 -8.85 -0.35
N LEU A 93 3.18 -8.84 0.74
CA LEU A 93 1.72 -8.73 0.69
C LEU A 93 1.25 -7.33 0.32
N LEU A 94 1.97 -6.28 0.72
CA LEU A 94 1.66 -4.88 0.36
C LEU A 94 1.79 -4.59 -1.14
N ASP A 95 2.59 -5.39 -1.85
CA ASP A 95 2.73 -5.27 -3.32
C ASP A 95 1.48 -5.74 -4.06
N ILE A 96 0.56 -6.45 -3.40
CA ILE A 96 -0.70 -6.90 -3.98
C ILE A 96 -1.70 -5.73 -3.95
N PRO A 97 -2.21 -5.28 -5.11
CA PRO A 97 -3.26 -4.26 -5.14
C PRO A 97 -4.48 -4.67 -4.29
N GLY A 98 -5.00 -3.72 -3.52
CA GLY A 98 -6.11 -3.96 -2.59
C GLY A 98 -5.69 -4.50 -1.22
N VAL A 99 -4.43 -4.87 -1.01
CA VAL A 99 -3.90 -5.22 0.32
C VAL A 99 -3.25 -4.00 0.97
N GLY A 100 -3.78 -3.60 2.13
CA GLY A 100 -3.22 -2.54 2.97
C GLY A 100 -2.45 -3.09 4.18
N PRO A 101 -1.70 -2.24 4.91
CA PRO A 101 -0.85 -2.68 6.03
C PRO A 101 -1.57 -3.47 7.12
N ARG A 102 -2.80 -3.07 7.47
CA ARG A 102 -3.61 -3.76 8.48
C ARG A 102 -3.97 -5.18 8.04
N THR A 103 -4.39 -5.35 6.79
CA THR A 103 -4.70 -6.67 6.21
C THR A 103 -3.44 -7.52 6.09
N ALA A 104 -2.33 -6.96 5.60
CA ALA A 104 -1.05 -7.66 5.51
C ALA A 104 -0.60 -8.16 6.90
N MET A 105 -0.66 -7.30 7.92
CA MET A 105 -0.34 -7.69 9.29
C MET A 105 -1.26 -8.80 9.83
N LEU A 106 -2.56 -8.73 9.56
CA LEU A 106 -3.50 -9.76 9.99
C LEU A 106 -3.20 -11.11 9.34
N LEU A 107 -2.86 -11.12 8.04
CA LEU A 107 -2.50 -12.33 7.31
C LEU A 107 -1.22 -12.96 7.85
N VAL A 108 -0.18 -12.15 8.09
CA VAL A 108 1.09 -12.64 8.62
C VAL A 108 0.94 -13.14 10.06
N THR A 109 0.29 -12.38 10.94
CA THR A 109 0.20 -12.72 12.36
C THR A 109 -0.88 -13.76 12.67
N GLY A 110 -1.98 -13.78 11.92
CA GLY A 110 -3.10 -14.70 12.12
C GLY A 110 -2.92 -16.04 11.43
N LEU A 111 -2.29 -16.06 10.24
CA LEU A 111 -2.16 -17.26 9.42
C LEU A 111 -0.71 -17.65 9.10
N GLY A 112 0.28 -16.87 9.55
CA GLY A 112 1.69 -17.15 9.30
C GLY A 112 2.12 -16.97 7.84
N ILE A 113 1.33 -16.25 7.04
CA ILE A 113 1.56 -16.08 5.60
C ILE A 113 2.75 -15.15 5.38
N LYS A 114 3.76 -15.62 4.64
CA LYS A 114 4.99 -14.88 4.36
C LYS A 114 5.19 -14.54 2.89
N SER A 115 4.37 -15.11 2.00
CA SER A 115 4.55 -14.97 0.55
C SER A 115 3.20 -14.87 -0.19
N ILE A 116 3.27 -14.39 -1.44
CA ILE A 116 2.10 -14.33 -2.33
C ILE A 116 1.60 -15.76 -2.65
N ASP A 117 2.50 -16.72 -2.80
CA ASP A 117 2.17 -18.13 -3.06
C ASP A 117 1.39 -18.77 -1.89
N GLU A 118 1.85 -18.52 -0.66
CA GLU A 118 1.15 -18.98 0.55
C GLU A 118 -0.23 -18.34 0.67
N LEU A 119 -0.34 -17.03 0.38
CA LEU A 119 -1.62 -16.34 0.41
C LEU A 119 -2.61 -16.94 -0.61
N GLU A 120 -2.15 -17.19 -1.85
CA GLU A 120 -2.98 -17.83 -2.87
C GLU A 120 -3.48 -19.21 -2.42
N THR A 121 -2.59 -20.02 -1.85
CA THR A 121 -2.93 -21.36 -1.32
C THR A 121 -4.00 -21.27 -0.22
N VAL A 122 -3.88 -20.31 0.69
CA VAL A 122 -4.85 -20.06 1.76
C VAL A 122 -6.21 -19.62 1.21
N ILE A 123 -6.22 -18.74 0.19
CA ILE A 123 -7.45 -18.27 -0.45
C ILE A 123 -8.16 -19.41 -1.15
N VAL A 124 -7.45 -20.16 -1.99
CA VAL A 124 -8.01 -21.30 -2.75
C VAL A 124 -8.51 -22.40 -1.80
N GLY A 125 -7.83 -22.60 -0.67
CA GLY A 125 -8.27 -23.52 0.38
C GLY A 125 -9.45 -23.04 1.23
N GLY A 126 -10.02 -21.86 0.95
CA GLY A 126 -11.18 -21.31 1.67
C GLY A 126 -10.90 -20.87 3.10
N LYS A 127 -9.64 -20.80 3.52
CA LYS A 127 -9.25 -20.50 4.91
C LYS A 127 -9.22 -19.02 5.24
N LEU A 128 -9.33 -18.14 4.24
CA LEU A 128 -9.26 -16.68 4.41
C LEU A 128 -10.52 -16.10 5.07
N ALA A 129 -11.70 -16.68 4.81
CA ALA A 129 -13.00 -16.17 5.27
C ALA A 129 -13.19 -16.22 6.81
N GLY A 130 -12.31 -16.95 7.52
CA GLY A 130 -12.31 -17.00 8.98
C GLY A 130 -11.63 -15.82 9.66
N LEU A 131 -10.97 -14.92 8.91
CA LEU A 131 -10.27 -13.77 9.48
C LEU A 131 -11.19 -12.54 9.64
N PRO A 132 -11.12 -11.84 10.79
CA PRO A 132 -11.86 -10.60 10.99
C PRO A 132 -11.59 -9.59 9.88
N HIS A 133 -12.65 -8.96 9.36
CA HIS A 133 -12.58 -7.93 8.30
C HIS A 133 -12.06 -8.41 6.93
N VAL A 134 -11.85 -9.71 6.74
CA VAL A 134 -11.49 -10.32 5.46
C VAL A 134 -12.61 -11.25 5.02
N GLY A 135 -13.64 -10.67 4.40
CA GLY A 135 -14.76 -11.44 3.84
C GLY A 135 -14.45 -12.02 2.45
N ASP A 136 -15.35 -12.85 1.95
CA ASP A 136 -15.23 -13.54 0.65
C ASP A 136 -14.89 -12.59 -0.50
N LYS A 137 -15.58 -11.45 -0.57
CA LYS A 137 -15.32 -10.42 -1.60
C LYS A 137 -13.88 -9.87 -1.55
N THR A 138 -13.32 -9.70 -0.35
CA THR A 138 -11.94 -9.26 -0.20
C THR A 138 -10.99 -10.36 -0.67
N ALA A 139 -11.25 -11.62 -0.30
CA ALA A 139 -10.46 -12.77 -0.74
C ALA A 139 -10.46 -12.93 -2.28
N GLU A 140 -11.63 -12.82 -2.90
CA GLU A 140 -11.82 -12.87 -4.35
C GLU A 140 -11.05 -11.76 -5.06
N ASN A 141 -11.14 -10.52 -4.56
CA ASN A 141 -10.41 -9.38 -5.12
C ASN A 141 -8.89 -9.57 -5.02
N ILE A 142 -8.40 -10.04 -3.88
CA ILE A 142 -6.97 -10.33 -3.69
C ILE A 142 -6.53 -11.42 -4.68
N LEU A 143 -7.28 -12.52 -4.80
CA LEU A 143 -6.95 -13.60 -5.73
C LEU A 143 -6.95 -13.12 -7.19
N HIS A 144 -7.92 -12.28 -7.56
CA HIS A 144 -7.97 -11.67 -8.88
C HIS A 144 -6.69 -10.87 -9.18
N HIS A 145 -6.22 -10.06 -8.22
CA HIS A 145 -4.99 -9.29 -8.37
C HIS A 145 -3.74 -10.18 -8.44
N ILE A 146 -3.64 -11.23 -7.61
CA ILE A 146 -2.53 -12.20 -7.67
C ILE A 146 -2.45 -12.84 -9.05
N LYS A 147 -3.59 -13.34 -9.58
CA LYS A 147 -3.66 -13.94 -10.91
C LYS A 147 -3.26 -12.95 -12.01
N ALA A 148 -3.75 -11.71 -11.94
CA ALA A 148 -3.38 -10.67 -12.89
C ALA A 148 -1.88 -10.33 -12.87
N MET A 149 -1.25 -10.33 -11.69
CA MET A 149 0.20 -10.13 -11.55
C MET A 149 1.00 -11.26 -12.21
N ARG A 150 0.60 -12.53 -11.98
CA ARG A 150 1.24 -13.70 -12.61
C ARG A 150 1.12 -13.70 -14.13
N SER A 151 -0.06 -13.37 -14.67
CA SER A 151 -0.29 -13.29 -16.13
C SER A 151 0.64 -12.28 -16.79
N ARG A 152 0.88 -11.14 -16.14
CA ARG A 152 1.80 -10.10 -16.65
C ARG A 152 3.27 -10.52 -16.61
N GLN A 153 3.63 -11.44 -15.72
CA GLN A 153 4.99 -11.98 -15.60
C GLN A 153 5.24 -13.19 -16.53
N GLY A 154 4.24 -13.60 -17.34
CA GLY A 154 4.34 -14.77 -18.21
C GLY A 154 4.33 -16.11 -17.45
N LEU A 155 3.95 -16.09 -16.16
CA LEU A 155 4.01 -17.26 -15.26
C LEU A 155 2.69 -18.07 -15.23
N VAL A 156 1.81 -17.90 -16.22
CA VAL A 156 0.59 -18.70 -16.33
C VAL A 156 0.81 -19.79 -17.36
N SER A 157 1.59 -20.80 -16.97
CA SER A 157 1.57 -22.12 -17.57
C SER A 157 0.67 -23.03 -16.73
N GLU A 158 -0.44 -23.45 -17.35
CA GLU A 158 -1.16 -24.70 -17.07
C GLU A 158 -1.73 -24.91 -15.65
N TRP A 159 -2.90 -24.34 -15.39
CA TRP A 159 -3.89 -24.95 -14.47
C TRP A 159 -5.30 -24.79 -15.05
N GLN A 160 -5.53 -25.50 -16.16
CA GLN A 160 -6.86 -26.01 -16.51
C GLN A 160 -6.70 -27.52 -16.71
N GLY A 161 -7.07 -28.29 -15.69
CA GLY A 161 -7.12 -29.74 -15.69
C GLY A 161 -8.04 -30.19 -14.57
#